data_AF-A0A097ESN1-F1
#
_entry.id   AF-A0A097ESN1-F1
#
_cell.length_a   1.000
_cell.length_b   1.000
_cell.length_c   1.000
_cell.angle_alpha   90.00
_cell.angle_beta   90.00
_cell.angle_gamma   90.00
#
_symmetry.space_group_name_H-M   'P 1'
#
loop_
_entity.id
_entity.type
_entity.pdbx_description
1 polymer ?
#
loop_
_entity_poly.entity_id
_entity_poly.type
_entity_poly.pdbx_seq_one_letter_code
_entity_poly.pdbx_strand_id
1 'polypeptide(L)' 'MNRRSAIEAVISHLKHDHKMIRNFLKGKEGDRINALFAAAGCNFSKLLRAFLSLFWKSYISNSFSFAI' A
#
# COMPACT_ATOMS: atom_id res chain seq x y z
N MET A 1 -12.91 -4.34 -20.06
CA MET A 1 -11.62 -4.43 -19.32
C MET A 1 -11.71 -5.59 -18.33
N ASN A 2 -10.87 -6.61 -18.45
CA ASN A 2 -10.92 -7.78 -17.57
C ASN A 2 -10.23 -7.42 -16.24
N ARG A 3 -10.88 -7.58 -15.08
CA ARG A 3 -10.32 -7.12 -13.78
C ARG A 3 -8.97 -7.79 -13.46
N ARG A 4 -8.71 -8.95 -14.05
CA ARG A 4 -7.48 -9.72 -13.88
C ARG A 4 -6.23 -8.99 -14.38
N SER A 5 -6.32 -8.22 -15.48
CA SER A 5 -5.14 -7.53 -16.03
C SER A 5 -4.62 -6.44 -15.08
N ALA A 6 -5.51 -5.74 -14.37
CA ALA A 6 -5.14 -4.76 -13.36
C ALA A 6 -4.50 -5.42 -12.12
N ILE A 7 -5.00 -6.59 -11.73
CA ILE A 7 -4.49 -7.33 -10.57
C ILE A 7 -3.07 -7.87 -10.85
N GLU A 8 -2.83 -8.39 -12.06
CA GLU A 8 -1.51 -8.93 -12.44
C GLU A 8 -0.41 -7.87 -12.41
N ALA A 9 -0.71 -6.65 -12.86
CA ALA A 9 0.22 -5.52 -12.76
C ALA A 9 0.58 -5.22 -11.30
N VAL A 10 -0.41 -5.12 -10.41
CA VAL A 10 -0.19 -4.87 -8.97
C VAL A 10 0.64 -5.98 -8.33
N ILE A 11 0.38 -7.24 -8.69
CA ILE A 11 1.18 -8.38 -8.20
C ILE A 11 2.62 -8.31 -8.70
N SER A 12 2.84 -7.91 -9.95
CA SER A 12 4.19 -7.76 -10.52
C SER A 12 5.01 -6.69 -9.77
N HIS A 13 4.40 -5.53 -9.51
CA HIS A 13 5.01 -4.47 -8.71
C HIS A 13 5.29 -4.91 -7.27
N LEU A 14 4.32 -5.57 -6.61
CA LEU A 14 4.52 -6.15 -5.28
C LEU A 14 5.72 -7.10 -5.22
N LYS A 15 5.91 -7.93 -6.26
CA LYS A 15 7.05 -8.86 -6.33
C LYS A 15 8.40 -8.16 -6.33
N HIS A 16 8.54 -7.08 -7.11
CA HIS A 16 9.81 -6.35 -7.25
C HIS A 16 10.03 -5.36 -6.11
N ASP A 17 9.05 -4.52 -5.82
CA ASP A 17 9.20 -3.39 -4.90
C ASP A 17 9.21 -3.83 -3.43
N HIS A 18 8.51 -4.92 -3.10
CA HIS A 18 8.41 -5.43 -1.73
C HIS A 18 9.29 -6.68 -1.51
N LYS A 19 10.24 -6.93 -2.40
CA LYS A 19 11.20 -8.05 -2.35
C LYS A 19 10.53 -9.42 -2.11
N MET A 20 9.33 -9.64 -2.64
CA MET A 20 8.61 -10.93 -2.53
C MET A 20 9.20 -12.01 -3.46
N ILE A 21 10.39 -11.79 -4.01
CA ILE A 21 11.24 -12.81 -4.63
C ILE A 21 11.78 -13.73 -3.51
N ARG A 22 12.37 -14.86 -3.89
CA ARG A 22 12.98 -15.84 -3.00
C ARG A 22 13.83 -15.18 -1.90
N ASN A 23 13.51 -15.48 -0.66
CA ASN A 23 14.24 -15.10 0.53
C ASN A 23 15.39 -16.09 0.77
N PHE A 24 16.62 -15.61 0.70
CA PHE A 24 17.83 -16.41 0.90
C PHE A 24 18.24 -16.59 2.37
N LEU A 25 17.62 -15.86 3.30
CA LEU A 25 17.90 -15.93 4.74
C LEU A 25 17.07 -17.02 5.43
N LYS A 26 15.78 -17.10 5.12
CA LYS A 26 14.83 -18.07 5.71
C LYS A 26 14.14 -18.99 4.70
N GLY A 27 14.52 -18.94 3.43
CA GLY A 27 13.92 -19.78 2.39
C GLY A 27 12.41 -19.62 2.29
N LYS A 28 11.70 -20.74 2.12
CA LYS A 28 10.24 -20.77 1.92
C LYS A 28 9.44 -20.17 3.09
N GLU A 29 9.95 -20.29 4.32
CA GLU A 29 9.29 -19.69 5.48
C GLU A 29 9.40 -18.17 5.44
N GLY A 30 10.60 -17.67 5.10
CA GLY A 30 10.83 -16.24 4.87
C GLY A 30 9.97 -15.68 3.73
N ASP A 31 9.75 -16.44 2.67
CA ASP A 31 8.86 -16.06 1.56
C ASP A 31 7.42 -15.84 2.04
N ARG A 32 6.90 -16.76 2.87
CA ARG A 32 5.53 -16.68 3.43
C ARG A 32 5.38 -15.48 4.34
N ILE A 33 6.35 -15.24 5.22
CA ILE A 33 6.35 -14.10 6.13
C ILE A 33 6.42 -12.78 5.36
N ASN A 34 7.28 -12.70 4.34
CA ASN A 34 7.40 -11.49 3.53
C ASN A 34 6.12 -11.19 2.74
N ALA A 35 5.46 -12.21 2.20
CA ALA A 35 4.17 -12.05 1.54
C ALA A 35 3.09 -11.48 2.49
N LEU A 36 3.04 -11.97 3.74
CA LEU A 36 2.09 -11.49 4.74
C LEU A 36 2.34 -10.03 5.12
N PHE A 37 3.60 -9.66 5.37
CA PHE A 37 3.95 -8.28 5.70
C PHE A 37 3.79 -7.31 4.53
N ALA A 38 4.09 -7.73 3.29
CA ALA A 38 3.84 -6.91 2.11
C ALA A 38 2.34 -6.62 1.94
N ALA A 39 1.48 -7.63 2.15
CA ALA A 39 0.03 -7.44 2.13
C ALA A 39 -0.45 -6.50 3.26
N ALA A 40 0.05 -6.70 4.48
CA ALA A 40 -0.26 -5.82 5.62
C ALA A 40 0.18 -4.37 5.35
N GLY A 41 1.41 -4.16 4.86
CA GLY A 41 1.94 -2.84 4.52
C GLY A 41 1.15 -2.13 3.42
N CYS A 42 0.68 -2.87 2.41
CA CYS A 42 -0.23 -2.32 1.40
C CYS A 42 -1.59 -1.90 1.99
N ASN A 43 -2.14 -2.67 2.92
CA ASN A 43 -3.39 -2.31 3.61
C ASN A 43 -3.20 -1.08 4.51
N PHE A 44 -2.12 -1.04 5.29
CA PHE A 44 -1.79 0.13 6.11
C PHE A 44 -1.55 1.38 5.25
N SER A 45 -0.90 1.25 4.10
CA SER A 45 -0.70 2.38 3.18
C SER A 45 -2.03 2.96 2.67
N LYS A 46 -3.04 2.12 2.40
CA LYS A 46 -4.39 2.58 2.04
C LYS A 46 -5.07 3.28 3.20
N LEU A 47 -4.96 2.72 4.40
CA LEU A 47 -5.54 3.28 5.62
C LEU A 47 -4.92 4.65 5.95
N LEU A 48 -3.59 4.76 5.88
CA LEU A 48 -2.87 6.01 6.09
C LEU A 48 -3.24 7.05 5.04
N ARG A 49 -3.35 6.69 3.76
CA ARG A 49 -3.84 7.61 2.72
C ARG A 49 -5.26 8.10 3.00
N ALA A 50 -6.15 7.23 3.47
CA ALA A 50 -7.51 7.61 3.84
C ALA A 50 -7.53 8.58 5.03
N PHE A 51 -6.78 8.28 6.10
CA PHE A 51 -6.65 9.18 7.25
C PHE A 51 -6.03 10.53 6.86
N LEU A 52 -4.91 10.52 6.14
CA LEU A 52 -4.26 11.75 5.66
C LEU A 52 -5.21 12.57 4.78
N SER A 53 -5.99 11.94 3.92
CA SER A 53 -6.99 12.65 3.12
C SER A 53 -8.07 13.32 3.98
N LEU A 54 -8.50 12.71 5.09
CA LEU A 54 -9.46 13.32 6.01
C LEU A 54 -8.85 14.52 6.72
N PHE A 55 -7.64 14.37 7.28
CA PHE A 55 -6.96 15.45 7.98
C PHE A 55 -6.58 16.61 7.04
N TRP A 56 -6.09 16.31 5.84
CA TRP A 56 -5.72 17.31 4.83
C TRP A 56 -6.94 18.10 4.36
N LYS A 57 -8.08 17.42 4.12
CA LYS A 57 -9.34 18.08 3.74
C LYS A 57 -9.87 18.97 4.85
N SER A 58 -9.81 18.52 6.11
CA SER A 58 -10.17 19.33 7.27
C SER A 58 -9.26 20.54 7.44
N TYR A 59 -7.95 20.39 7.25
CA TYR A 59 -6.99 21.48 7.36
C TYR A 59 -7.22 22.55 6.30
N ILE A 60 -7.29 22.17 5.02
CA ILE A 60 -7.56 23.11 3.91
C ILE A 60 -8.93 23.79 4.05
N SER A 61 -9.97 23.04 4.43
CA SER A 61 -11.31 23.62 4.61
C SER A 61 -11.34 24.66 5.73
N ASN A 62 -10.63 24.43 6.84
CA ASN A 62 -10.51 25.42 7.92
C ASN A 62 -9.67 26.63 7.49
N SER A 63 -8.58 26.42 6.74
CA SER A 63 -7.78 27.52 6.21
C SER A 63 -8.53 28.41 5.21
N PHE A 64 -9.42 27.84 4.39
CA PHE A 64 -10.26 28.61 3.46
C PHE A 64 -11.38 29.38 4.17
N SER A 65 -11.93 28.84 5.26
CA SER A 65 -12.98 29.52 6.05
C SER A 65 -12.46 30.66 6.93
N PHE A 66 -11.16 30.71 7.21
CA PHE A 66 -10.50 31.79 7.96
C PHE A 66 -9.91 32.87 7.04
N ALA A 67 -9.84 32.61 5.73
CA ALA A 67 -9.29 33.51 4.71
C ALA A 67 -10.37 34.31 3.95
N ILE A 68 -11.65 34.15 4.32
CA ILE A 68 -12.80 34.98 3.91
C ILE A 68 -13.30 35.69 5.17
#